data_AF-A0A212PX44-F1
#
_entry.id   AF-A0A212PX44-F1
#
_cell.length_a   1.000
_cell.length_b   1.000
_cell.length_c   1.000
_cell.angle_alpha   90.00
_cell.angle_beta   90.00
_cell.angle_gamma   90.00
#
_symmetry.space_group_name_H-M   'P 1'
#
loop_
_entity.id
_entity.type
_entity.pdbx_description
1 polymer ?
#
loop_
_entity_poly.entity_id
_entity_poly.type
_entity_poly.pdbx_seq_one_letter_code
_entity_poly.pdbx_strand_id
1 'polypeptide(L)'
;MRGNRHPGILLGVWVAVLLLLFRPQLHGMDTVAYYAWLRATVIRGSLDVSEEFIRFGYGGERGLSPTGYRINEWSVGPALLWSPFFLIAHGLVHLGNALGIPWEADGYSAPYRILTALGSALYALIGLELLRRLALRIASPAAALWGVLTAWLASPLVFYMSAHPFMSHAVDFFINAGFLWVWTRWEKPTPLTRLALGWIGGLAAVVRYPNATLLLWPALEDLRWALRAPREGGSSACSPWGLGPGSGSSPR
;
A
#
# COMPACT_ATOMS: atom_id res chain seq x y z
N MET A 1 17.00 30.52 0.09
CA MET A 1 15.82 29.78 -0.38
C MET A 1 15.57 30.09 -1.86
N ARG A 2 16.20 29.33 -2.77
CA ARG A 2 16.02 29.44 -4.22
C ARG A 2 15.97 28.03 -4.80
N GLY A 3 14.94 27.73 -5.59
CA GLY A 3 15.04 26.74 -6.66
C GLY A 3 14.31 25.41 -6.48
N ASN A 4 12.99 25.40 -6.34
CA ASN A 4 12.20 24.24 -6.79
C ASN A 4 11.89 24.40 -8.29
N ARG A 5 12.93 24.38 -9.15
CA ARG A 5 12.80 24.70 -10.59
C ARG A 5 12.28 23.55 -11.46
N HIS A 6 12.00 22.38 -10.89
CA HIS A 6 11.70 21.18 -11.70
C HIS A 6 10.55 20.28 -11.17
N PRO A 7 9.41 20.81 -10.69
CA PRO A 7 8.31 19.97 -10.23
C PRO A 7 7.73 19.07 -11.35
N GLY A 8 7.94 19.43 -12.62
CA GLY A 8 7.41 18.70 -13.78
C GLY A 8 8.34 17.63 -14.37
N ILE A 9 9.63 17.55 -14.01
CA ILE A 9 10.55 16.60 -14.66
C ILE A 9 10.17 15.16 -14.32
N LEU A 10 9.92 14.86 -13.04
CA LEU A 10 9.54 13.52 -12.60
C LEU A 10 8.25 13.06 -13.28
N LEU A 11 7.24 13.93 -13.33
CA LEU A 11 5.98 13.68 -14.03
C LEU A 11 6.19 13.48 -15.54
N GLY A 12 6.99 14.34 -16.19
CA GLY A 12 7.27 14.25 -17.62
C GLY A 12 7.96 12.94 -18.00
N VAL A 13 8.95 12.50 -17.22
CA VAL A 13 9.60 11.20 -17.41
C VAL A 13 8.61 10.06 -17.15
N TRP A 14 7.73 10.20 -16.16
CA TRP A 14 6.72 9.17 -15.84
C TRP A 14 5.71 9.01 -16.97
N VAL A 15 5.22 10.11 -17.53
CA VAL A 15 4.37 10.11 -18.72
C VAL A 15 5.12 9.45 -19.89
N ALA A 16 6.39 9.81 -20.14
CA ALA A 16 7.16 9.21 -21.21
C ALA A 16 7.33 7.69 -21.05
N VAL A 17 7.62 7.22 -19.83
CA VAL A 17 7.71 5.77 -19.54
C VAL A 17 6.38 5.08 -19.82
N LEU A 18 5.25 5.65 -19.38
CA LEU A 18 3.95 5.05 -19.65
C LEU A 18 3.60 5.04 -21.15
N LEU A 19 3.86 6.14 -21.86
CA LEU A 19 3.60 6.19 -23.30
C LEU A 19 4.38 5.11 -24.08
N LEU A 20 5.58 4.77 -23.63
CA LEU A 20 6.45 3.80 -24.30
C LEU A 20 6.21 2.36 -23.85
N LEU A 21 5.95 2.14 -22.55
CA LEU A 21 6.05 0.82 -21.92
C LEU A 21 4.76 0.34 -21.26
N PHE A 22 3.68 1.11 -21.25
CA PHE A 22 2.45 0.73 -20.56
C PHE A 22 1.77 -0.47 -21.24
N ARG A 23 1.74 -1.60 -20.54
CA ARG A 23 1.08 -2.85 -20.96
C ARG A 23 0.17 -3.32 -19.83
N PRO A 24 -1.12 -2.92 -19.82
CA PRO A 24 -2.08 -3.31 -18.78
C PRO A 24 -2.58 -4.75 -19.02
N GLN A 25 -1.67 -5.72 -18.96
CA GLN A 25 -1.96 -7.13 -19.20
C GLN A 25 -1.87 -7.94 -17.89
N LEU A 26 -2.89 -8.76 -17.63
CA LEU A 26 -2.89 -9.75 -16.55
C LEU A 26 -2.30 -11.05 -17.11
N HIS A 27 -1.05 -11.35 -16.77
CA HIS A 27 -0.38 -12.57 -17.20
C HIS A 27 0.70 -13.01 -16.21
N GLY A 28 0.89 -14.32 -16.09
CA GLY A 28 1.76 -14.91 -15.08
C GLY A 28 1.05 -15.03 -13.73
N MET A 29 1.37 -16.10 -13.02
CA MET A 29 0.69 -16.54 -11.81
C MET A 29 0.60 -15.44 -10.75
N ASP A 30 1.71 -14.76 -10.46
CA ASP A 30 1.74 -13.73 -9.42
C ASP A 30 0.74 -12.60 -9.68
N THR A 31 0.64 -12.11 -10.93
CA THR A 31 -0.31 -11.04 -11.26
C THR A 31 -1.75 -11.46 -11.09
N VAL A 32 -2.06 -12.69 -11.52
CA VAL A 32 -3.38 -13.27 -11.41
C VAL A 32 -3.73 -13.45 -9.94
N ALA A 33 -2.81 -13.96 -9.13
CA ALA A 33 -3.05 -14.25 -7.73
C ALA A 33 -3.28 -12.98 -6.89
N TYR A 34 -2.51 -11.92 -7.09
CA TYR A 34 -2.75 -10.63 -6.44
C TYR A 34 -4.07 -9.98 -6.89
N TYR A 35 -4.37 -10.03 -8.20
CA TYR A 35 -5.59 -9.44 -8.76
C TYR A 35 -6.85 -10.21 -8.38
N ALA A 36 -6.73 -11.52 -8.16
CA ALA A 36 -7.86 -12.41 -7.93
C ALA A 36 -8.69 -12.00 -6.71
N TRP A 37 -8.03 -11.54 -5.63
CA TRP A 37 -8.71 -11.02 -4.45
C TRP A 37 -9.73 -9.93 -4.77
N LEU A 38 -9.35 -9.04 -5.67
CA LEU A 38 -10.14 -7.86 -6.00
C LEU A 38 -11.32 -8.22 -6.89
N ARG A 39 -11.14 -9.08 -7.90
CA ARG A 39 -12.26 -9.58 -8.71
C ARG A 39 -13.20 -10.45 -7.89
N ALA A 40 -12.70 -11.46 -7.18
CA ALA A 40 -13.53 -12.39 -6.42
C ALA A 40 -14.41 -11.63 -5.40
N THR A 41 -13.84 -10.63 -4.72
CA THR A 41 -14.56 -9.84 -3.73
C THR A 41 -15.59 -8.92 -4.39
N VAL A 42 -15.18 -8.11 -5.37
CA VAL A 42 -16.05 -7.05 -5.90
C VAL A 42 -17.10 -7.59 -6.88
N ILE A 43 -16.72 -8.54 -7.74
CA ILE A 43 -17.60 -9.07 -8.79
C ILE A 43 -18.45 -10.23 -8.26
N ARG A 44 -17.86 -11.11 -7.44
CA ARG A 44 -18.53 -12.34 -7.00
C ARG A 44 -18.99 -12.30 -5.54
N GLY A 45 -18.64 -11.28 -4.76
CA GLY A 45 -18.99 -11.21 -3.33
C GLY A 45 -18.37 -12.36 -2.52
N SER A 46 -17.23 -12.91 -2.97
CA SER A 46 -16.62 -14.11 -2.40
C SER A 46 -15.11 -13.93 -2.23
N LEU A 47 -14.52 -14.68 -1.29
CA LEU A 47 -13.06 -14.80 -1.15
C LEU A 47 -12.51 -16.05 -1.84
N ASP A 48 -13.36 -16.82 -2.53
CA ASP A 48 -12.93 -17.98 -3.29
C ASP A 48 -12.38 -17.59 -4.66
N VAL A 49 -11.05 -17.63 -4.79
CA VAL A 49 -10.31 -17.30 -6.02
C VAL A 49 -10.19 -18.46 -7.03
N SER A 50 -10.95 -19.55 -6.82
CA SER A 50 -10.88 -20.75 -7.67
C SER A 50 -11.14 -20.43 -9.15
N GLU A 51 -12.12 -19.58 -9.45
CA GLU A 51 -12.50 -19.25 -10.83
C GLU A 51 -11.37 -18.50 -11.54
N GLU A 52 -10.75 -17.56 -10.85
CA GLU A 52 -9.62 -16.79 -11.34
C GLU A 52 -8.45 -17.73 -11.67
N PHE A 53 -8.12 -18.66 -10.77
CA PHE A 53 -7.01 -19.59 -10.99
C PHE A 53 -7.33 -20.53 -12.15
N ILE A 54 -8.55 -21.07 -12.24
CA ILE A 54 -8.96 -21.94 -13.36
C ILE A 54 -8.90 -21.18 -14.69
N ARG A 55 -9.43 -19.94 -14.75
CA ARG A 55 -9.47 -19.12 -15.96
C ARG A 55 -8.08 -18.89 -16.56
N PHE A 56 -7.06 -18.72 -15.73
CA PHE A 56 -5.69 -18.48 -16.16
C PHE A 56 -4.81 -19.74 -16.19
N GLY A 57 -5.39 -20.93 -16.01
CA GLY A 57 -4.67 -22.21 -16.13
C GLY A 57 -3.91 -22.65 -14.87
N TYR A 58 -4.17 -22.01 -13.72
CA TYR A 58 -3.54 -22.28 -12.43
C TYR A 58 -4.41 -23.08 -11.46
N GLY A 59 -5.56 -23.60 -11.91
CA GLY A 59 -6.55 -24.27 -11.06
C GLY A 59 -6.06 -25.54 -10.36
N GLY A 60 -5.02 -26.21 -10.90
CA GLY A 60 -4.41 -27.40 -10.30
C GLY A 60 -3.23 -27.11 -9.37
N GLU A 61 -2.78 -25.85 -9.28
CA GLU A 61 -1.51 -25.52 -8.63
C GLU A 61 -1.60 -25.37 -7.12
N ARG A 62 -2.80 -25.15 -6.59
CA ARG A 62 -3.05 -24.95 -5.17
C ARG A 62 -4.21 -25.80 -4.69
N GLY A 63 -4.06 -26.34 -3.49
CA GLY A 63 -5.11 -27.08 -2.81
C GLY A 63 -6.21 -26.15 -2.27
N LEU A 64 -7.15 -26.75 -1.56
CA LEU A 64 -8.19 -26.03 -0.84
C LEU A 64 -7.74 -25.76 0.60
N SER A 65 -8.15 -24.61 1.14
CA SER A 65 -8.01 -24.27 2.54
C SER A 65 -9.04 -25.03 3.39
N PRO A 66 -8.95 -24.99 4.73
CA PRO A 66 -10.00 -25.54 5.60
C PRO A 66 -11.39 -24.91 5.40
N THR A 67 -11.47 -23.72 4.79
CA THR A 67 -12.75 -23.08 4.45
C THR A 67 -13.35 -23.57 3.13
N GLY A 68 -12.68 -24.49 2.43
CA GLY A 68 -13.08 -25.00 1.13
C GLY A 68 -12.73 -24.08 -0.05
N TYR A 69 -12.07 -22.95 0.19
CA TYR A 69 -11.64 -22.01 -0.85
C TYR A 69 -10.25 -22.36 -1.39
N ARG A 70 -9.94 -21.98 -2.62
CA ARG A 70 -8.58 -22.16 -3.16
C ARG A 70 -7.56 -21.42 -2.29
N ILE A 71 -6.46 -22.09 -1.94
CA ILE A 71 -5.34 -21.42 -1.27
C ILE A 71 -4.72 -20.41 -2.24
N ASN A 72 -4.56 -19.19 -1.76
CA ASN A 72 -3.85 -18.11 -2.42
C ASN A 72 -2.91 -17.46 -1.39
N GLU A 73 -1.63 -17.78 -1.49
CA GLU A 73 -0.59 -17.27 -0.59
C GLU A 73 -0.21 -15.81 -0.87
N TRP A 74 -0.57 -15.28 -2.04
CA TRP A 74 -0.33 -13.90 -2.39
C TRP A 74 -1.22 -13.02 -1.54
N SER A 75 -0.62 -11.99 -0.97
CA SER A 75 -1.26 -11.16 0.03
C SER A 75 -2.37 -10.27 -0.57
N VAL A 76 -3.33 -9.88 0.26
CA VAL A 76 -4.50 -9.08 -0.17
C VAL A 76 -4.20 -7.59 -0.34
N GLY A 77 -3.11 -7.09 0.22
CA GLY A 77 -2.81 -5.64 0.26
C GLY A 77 -2.74 -4.95 -1.10
N PRO A 78 -2.17 -5.54 -2.17
CA PRO A 78 -2.21 -4.92 -3.49
C PRO A 78 -3.65 -4.73 -4.00
N ALA A 79 -4.52 -5.71 -3.80
CA ALA A 79 -5.94 -5.61 -4.11
C ALA A 79 -6.63 -4.49 -3.32
N LEU A 80 -6.29 -4.28 -2.05
CA LEU A 80 -6.82 -3.15 -1.27
C LEU A 80 -6.44 -1.80 -1.88
N LEU A 81 -5.17 -1.63 -2.26
CA LEU A 81 -4.69 -0.39 -2.89
C LEU A 81 -5.26 -0.19 -4.30
N TRP A 82 -5.47 -1.27 -5.06
CA TRP A 82 -6.11 -1.20 -6.38
C TRP A 82 -7.61 -0.97 -6.34
N SER A 83 -8.27 -1.26 -5.22
CA SER A 83 -9.74 -1.21 -5.11
C SER A 83 -10.38 0.11 -5.54
N PRO A 84 -9.84 1.32 -5.25
CA PRO A 84 -10.47 2.56 -5.69
C PRO A 84 -10.48 2.66 -7.23
N PHE A 85 -9.39 2.26 -7.89
CA PHE A 85 -9.27 2.29 -9.35
C PHE A 85 -10.18 1.26 -10.01
N PHE A 86 -10.27 0.06 -9.42
CA PHE A 86 -11.16 -0.97 -9.93
C PHE A 86 -12.63 -0.62 -9.74
N LEU A 87 -13.02 -0.01 -8.62
CA LEU A 87 -14.39 0.44 -8.39
C LEU A 87 -14.79 1.59 -9.33
N ILE A 88 -13.87 2.51 -9.63
CA ILE A 88 -14.08 3.52 -10.68
C ILE A 88 -14.31 2.81 -12.03
N ALA A 89 -13.49 1.81 -12.37
CA ALA A 89 -13.68 1.03 -13.58
C ALA A 89 -15.03 0.29 -13.62
N HIS A 90 -15.45 -0.26 -12.49
CA HIS A 90 -16.74 -0.94 -12.35
C HIS A 90 -17.90 0.02 -12.67
N GLY A 91 -17.88 1.21 -12.08
CA GLY A 91 -18.86 2.26 -12.36
C GLY A 91 -18.85 2.70 -13.83
N LEU A 92 -17.66 2.86 -14.43
CA LEU A 92 -17.52 3.21 -15.84
C LEU A 92 -18.04 2.13 -16.79
N VAL A 93 -17.86 0.85 -16.44
CA VAL A 93 -18.41 -0.25 -17.24
C VAL A 93 -19.93 -0.22 -17.23
N HIS A 94 -20.56 -0.04 -16.08
CA HIS A 94 -22.02 0.09 -15.99
C HIS A 94 -22.54 1.33 -16.72
N LEU A 95 -21.86 2.46 -16.58
CA LEU A 95 -22.21 3.68 -17.31
C LEU A 95 -22.07 3.48 -18.83
N GLY A 96 -20.98 2.85 -19.28
CA GLY A 96 -20.77 2.52 -20.68
C GLY A 96 -21.87 1.62 -21.23
N ASN A 97 -22.24 0.56 -20.50
CA ASN A 97 -23.34 -0.33 -20.87
C ASN A 97 -24.67 0.44 -20.99
N ALA A 98 -24.96 1.35 -20.06
CA ALA A 98 -26.16 2.20 -20.14
C ALA A 98 -26.15 3.14 -21.35
N LEU A 99 -24.97 3.48 -21.87
CA LEU A 99 -24.77 4.30 -23.08
C LEU A 99 -24.61 3.44 -24.37
N GLY A 100 -24.82 2.13 -24.29
CA GLY A 100 -24.74 1.21 -25.44
C GLY A 100 -23.32 0.75 -25.80
N ILE A 101 -22.32 1.00 -24.95
CA ILE A 101 -20.96 0.45 -25.11
C ILE A 101 -20.94 -0.95 -24.48
N PRO A 102 -20.65 -2.03 -25.23
CA PRO A 102 -20.81 -3.40 -24.76
C PRO A 102 -19.61 -3.89 -23.95
N TRP A 103 -19.33 -3.25 -22.80
CA TRP A 103 -18.26 -3.68 -21.90
C TRP A 103 -18.75 -4.73 -20.90
N GLU A 104 -18.04 -5.85 -20.80
CA GLU A 104 -18.35 -6.87 -19.81
C GLU A 104 -18.05 -6.37 -18.38
N ALA A 105 -19.02 -6.48 -17.48
CA ALA A 105 -18.87 -6.18 -16.05
C ALA A 105 -18.24 -7.35 -15.28
N ASP A 106 -17.22 -7.97 -15.86
CA ASP A 106 -16.64 -9.24 -15.40
C ASP A 106 -15.37 -9.07 -14.56
N GLY A 107 -14.86 -7.84 -14.43
CA GLY A 107 -13.59 -7.54 -13.77
C GLY A 107 -12.35 -7.79 -14.64
N TYR A 108 -12.48 -8.12 -15.92
CA TYR A 108 -11.35 -8.33 -16.84
C TYR A 108 -11.42 -7.47 -18.11
N SER A 109 -12.58 -6.91 -18.44
CA SER A 109 -12.71 -5.99 -19.57
C SER A 109 -11.73 -4.82 -19.48
N ALA A 110 -11.50 -4.15 -20.62
CA ALA A 110 -10.44 -3.16 -20.76
C ALA A 110 -10.44 -2.06 -19.68
N PRO A 111 -11.59 -1.48 -19.26
CA PRO A 111 -11.61 -0.45 -18.21
C PRO A 111 -11.00 -0.92 -16.90
N TYR A 112 -11.29 -2.15 -16.44
CA TYR A 112 -10.75 -2.70 -15.20
C TYR A 112 -9.24 -2.82 -15.24
N ARG A 113 -8.70 -3.39 -16.34
CA ARG A 113 -7.26 -3.59 -16.48
C ARG A 113 -6.53 -2.26 -16.60
N ILE A 114 -7.02 -1.35 -17.44
CA ILE A 114 -6.37 -0.06 -17.69
C ILE A 114 -6.32 0.78 -16.42
N LEU A 115 -7.45 0.96 -15.73
CA LEU A 115 -7.49 1.82 -14.55
C LEU A 115 -6.75 1.23 -13.36
N THR A 116 -6.84 -0.09 -13.15
CA THR A 116 -6.10 -0.75 -12.07
C THR A 116 -4.59 -0.68 -12.32
N ALA A 117 -4.14 -0.91 -13.56
CA ALA A 117 -2.74 -0.76 -13.95
C ALA A 117 -2.25 0.69 -13.80
N LEU A 118 -3.09 1.67 -14.17
CA LEU A 118 -2.80 3.08 -13.94
C LEU A 118 -2.69 3.39 -12.44
N GLY A 119 -3.47 2.71 -11.59
CA GLY A 119 -3.35 2.77 -10.14
C GLY A 119 -1.94 2.41 -9.65
N SER A 120 -1.37 1.30 -10.11
CA SER A 120 0.03 0.94 -9.82
C SER A 120 1.02 2.02 -10.27
N ALA A 121 0.85 2.53 -11.49
CA ALA A 121 1.70 3.59 -12.02
C ALA A 121 1.62 4.88 -11.19
N LEU A 122 0.41 5.27 -10.78
CA LEU A 122 0.17 6.46 -9.95
C LEU A 122 0.73 6.30 -8.54
N TYR A 123 0.56 5.13 -7.91
CA TYR A 123 1.18 4.85 -6.63
C TYR A 123 2.70 4.94 -6.72
N ALA A 124 3.31 4.36 -7.76
CA ALA A 124 4.75 4.50 -7.99
C ALA A 124 5.17 5.98 -8.12
N LEU A 125 4.44 6.80 -8.87
CA LEU A 125 4.72 8.24 -8.99
C LEU A 125 4.65 8.96 -7.65
N ILE A 126 3.62 8.67 -6.84
CA ILE A 126 3.48 9.25 -5.49
C ILE A 126 4.66 8.80 -4.61
N GLY A 127 5.04 7.52 -4.66
CA GLY A 127 6.20 6.99 -3.95
C GLY A 127 7.51 7.69 -4.35
N LEU A 128 7.69 7.98 -5.64
CA LEU A 128 8.88 8.68 -6.14
C LEU A 128 8.94 10.12 -5.63
N GLU A 129 7.80 10.81 -5.58
CA GLU A 129 7.73 12.14 -5.00
C GLU A 129 7.99 12.13 -3.49
N LEU A 130 7.49 11.13 -2.76
CA LEU A 130 7.79 10.96 -1.34
C LEU A 130 9.28 10.69 -1.10
N LEU A 131 9.89 9.83 -1.92
CA LEU A 131 11.32 9.56 -1.90
C LEU A 131 12.13 10.83 -2.19
N ARG A 132 11.70 11.65 -3.16
CA ARG A 132 12.33 12.95 -3.46
C ARG A 132 12.24 13.90 -2.26
N ARG A 133 11.10 13.95 -1.58
CA ARG A 133 10.91 14.75 -0.36
C ARG A 133 11.80 14.27 0.80
N LEU A 134 12.05 12.97 0.91
CA LEU A 134 13.00 12.41 1.86
C LEU A 134 14.44 12.81 1.50
N ALA A 135 14.83 12.66 0.23
CA ALA A 135 16.16 13.02 -0.26
C ALA A 135 16.49 14.51 -0.09
N LEU A 136 15.49 15.39 -0.27
CA LEU A 136 15.62 16.83 -0.06
C LEU A 136 15.98 17.24 1.38
N ARG A 137 15.86 16.34 2.36
CA ARG A 137 16.26 16.62 3.74
C ARG A 137 17.76 16.52 3.97
N ILE A 138 18.47 15.84 3.07
CA ILE A 138 19.90 15.52 3.21
C ILE A 138 20.74 15.94 1.99
N ALA A 139 20.11 16.36 0.89
CA ALA A 139 20.77 16.67 -0.36
C ALA A 139 20.21 17.94 -1.02
N SER A 140 20.98 18.51 -1.95
CA SER A 140 20.54 19.66 -2.75
C SER A 140 19.37 19.28 -3.69
N PRO A 141 18.56 20.25 -4.16
CA PRO A 141 17.43 19.96 -5.05
C PRO A 141 17.82 19.19 -6.32
N ALA A 142 18.98 19.48 -6.92
CA ALA A 142 19.48 18.78 -8.08
C ALA A 142 19.90 17.34 -7.74
N ALA A 143 20.64 17.15 -6.64
CA ALA A 143 21.07 15.82 -6.20
C ALA A 143 19.88 14.93 -5.82
N ALA A 144 18.86 15.49 -5.14
CA ALA A 144 17.64 14.78 -4.81
C ALA A 144 16.85 14.34 -6.06
N LEU A 145 16.71 15.23 -7.06
CA LEU A 145 16.01 14.90 -8.31
C LEU A 145 16.76 13.81 -9.09
N TRP A 146 18.05 14.00 -9.35
CA TRP A 146 18.83 13.04 -10.13
C TRP A 146 19.02 11.72 -9.39
N GLY A 147 19.17 11.74 -8.06
CA GLY A 147 19.22 10.53 -7.24
C GLY A 147 17.94 9.70 -7.35
N VAL A 148 16.76 10.35 -7.30
CA VAL A 148 15.48 9.66 -7.47
C VAL A 148 15.29 9.14 -8.90
N LEU A 149 15.63 9.94 -9.91
CA LEU A 149 15.55 9.50 -11.31
C LEU A 149 16.45 8.29 -11.56
N THR A 150 17.69 8.30 -11.06
CA THR A 150 18.61 7.17 -11.17
C THR A 150 18.08 5.96 -10.42
N ALA A 151 17.66 6.12 -9.16
CA ALA A 151 17.12 5.01 -8.36
C ALA A 151 15.89 4.38 -9.02
N TRP A 152 15.04 5.18 -9.66
CA TRP A 152 13.87 4.68 -10.38
C TRP A 152 14.23 4.00 -11.70
N LEU A 153 14.94 4.69 -12.58
CA LEU A 153 15.21 4.24 -13.96
C LEU A 153 16.23 3.11 -14.02
N ALA A 154 17.08 2.96 -13.00
CA ALA A 154 18.03 1.85 -12.87
C ALA A 154 17.49 0.67 -12.05
N SER A 155 16.18 0.64 -11.75
CA SER A 155 15.54 -0.41 -10.95
C SER A 155 14.42 -1.12 -11.73
N PRO A 156 13.96 -2.29 -11.27
CA PRO A 156 12.82 -2.96 -11.89
C PRO A 156 11.48 -2.22 -11.66
N LEU A 157 11.45 -1.11 -10.92
CA LEU A 157 10.22 -0.34 -10.69
C LEU A 157 9.61 0.15 -12.01
N VAL A 158 10.42 0.50 -13.02
CA VAL A 158 9.95 0.85 -14.37
C VAL A 158 9.10 -0.29 -14.95
N PHE A 159 9.59 -1.52 -14.88
CA PHE A 159 8.90 -2.70 -15.38
C PHE A 159 7.59 -2.95 -14.62
N TYR A 160 7.65 -2.97 -13.29
CA TYR A 160 6.50 -3.31 -12.44
C TYR A 160 5.43 -2.22 -12.32
N MET A 161 5.71 -0.98 -12.75
CA MET A 161 4.67 0.05 -12.81
C MET A 161 4.06 0.20 -14.21
N SER A 162 4.67 -0.38 -15.25
CA SER A 162 4.28 -0.15 -16.66
C SER A 162 3.93 -1.44 -17.40
N ALA A 163 4.88 -2.35 -17.57
CA ALA A 163 4.72 -3.57 -18.35
C ALA A 163 4.11 -4.72 -17.54
N HIS A 164 4.31 -4.74 -16.22
CA HIS A 164 3.79 -5.76 -15.31
C HIS A 164 3.08 -5.14 -14.10
N PRO A 165 2.04 -4.31 -14.33
CA PRO A 165 1.50 -3.41 -13.32
C PRO A 165 0.66 -4.11 -12.24
N PHE A 166 0.32 -5.39 -12.43
CA PHE A 166 -0.46 -6.18 -11.47
C PHE A 166 0.40 -6.99 -10.51
N MET A 167 1.68 -6.66 -10.40
CA MET A 167 2.56 -7.15 -9.34
C MET A 167 2.49 -6.23 -8.12
N SER A 168 2.80 -6.77 -6.95
CA SER A 168 2.81 -5.97 -5.71
C SER A 168 3.88 -4.87 -5.67
N HIS A 169 4.93 -4.93 -6.50
CA HIS A 169 6.12 -4.09 -6.36
C HIS A 169 5.89 -2.57 -6.46
N ALA A 170 5.01 -2.10 -7.36
CA ALA A 170 4.76 -0.66 -7.50
C ALA A 170 4.02 -0.07 -6.27
N VAL A 171 3.00 -0.79 -5.79
CA VAL A 171 2.24 -0.41 -4.59
C VAL A 171 3.03 -0.65 -3.31
N ASP A 172 3.92 -1.64 -3.30
CA ASP A 172 4.89 -1.91 -2.24
C ASP A 172 5.89 -0.75 -2.09
N PHE A 173 6.48 -0.30 -3.20
CA PHE A 173 7.37 0.86 -3.20
C PHE A 173 6.67 2.11 -2.63
N PHE A 174 5.43 2.37 -3.08
CA PHE A 174 4.61 3.47 -2.57
C PHE A 174 4.40 3.40 -1.05
N ILE A 175 3.92 2.26 -0.54
CA ILE A 175 3.57 2.15 0.88
C ILE A 175 4.81 2.23 1.78
N ASN A 176 5.94 1.67 1.34
CA ASN A 176 7.22 1.77 2.06
C ASN A 176 7.74 3.22 2.05
N ALA A 177 7.69 3.92 0.92
CA ALA A 177 8.06 5.34 0.85
C ALA A 177 7.14 6.22 1.72
N GLY A 178 5.84 5.90 1.75
CA GLY A 178 4.84 6.53 2.63
C GLY A 178 5.14 6.31 4.10
N PHE A 179 5.47 5.07 4.49
CA PHE A 179 5.86 4.74 5.86
C PHE A 179 7.07 5.56 6.31
N LEU A 180 8.16 5.55 5.53
CA LEU A 180 9.37 6.32 5.85
C LEU A 180 9.10 7.82 5.90
N TRP A 181 8.26 8.33 4.99
CA TRP A 181 7.88 9.73 4.98
C TRP A 181 7.12 10.13 6.25
N VAL A 182 6.13 9.35 6.68
CA VAL A 182 5.38 9.61 7.92
C VAL A 182 6.29 9.48 9.14
N TRP A 183 7.10 8.42 9.19
CA TRP A 183 7.97 8.13 10.35
C TRP A 183 8.96 9.26 10.58
N THR A 184 9.62 9.73 9.52
CA THR A 184 10.64 10.77 9.64
C THR A 184 10.07 12.18 9.75
N ARG A 185 8.78 12.41 9.45
CA ARG A 185 8.19 13.76 9.38
C ARG A 185 8.11 14.46 10.74
N TRP A 186 8.09 13.72 11.84
CA TRP A 186 7.82 14.27 13.17
C TRP A 186 9.01 14.01 14.10
N GLU A 187 9.59 15.07 14.65
CA GLU A 187 10.69 14.96 15.63
C GLU A 187 10.21 14.41 16.98
N LYS A 188 8.97 14.72 17.35
CA LYS A 188 8.29 14.22 18.55
C LYS A 188 7.00 13.53 18.13
N PRO A 189 6.98 12.19 18.10
CA PRO A 189 5.81 11.45 17.68
C PRO A 189 4.68 11.60 18.72
N THR A 190 3.47 11.89 18.22
CA THR A 190 2.23 11.91 19.01
C THR A 190 1.51 10.55 18.90
N PRO A 191 0.54 10.24 19.78
CA PRO A 191 -0.26 9.03 19.66
C PRO A 191 -0.94 8.88 18.28
N LEU A 192 -1.40 9.98 17.69
CA LEU A 192 -1.99 9.99 16.35
C LEU A 192 -0.96 9.61 15.27
N THR A 193 0.28 10.10 15.37
CA THR A 193 1.34 9.71 14.44
C THR A 193 1.74 8.25 14.60
N ARG A 194 1.77 7.71 15.83
CA ARG A 194 2.02 6.29 16.09
C ARG A 194 0.89 5.41 15.57
N LEU A 195 -0.37 5.84 15.73
CA LEU A 195 -1.53 5.18 15.12
C LEU A 195 -1.42 5.18 13.59
N ALA A 196 -1.06 6.31 12.98
CA ALA A 196 -0.86 6.40 11.53
C ALA A 196 0.27 5.47 11.04
N LEU A 197 1.37 5.37 11.79
CA LEU A 197 2.46 4.41 11.51
C LEU A 197 2.00 2.96 11.65
N GLY A 198 1.18 2.65 12.67
CA GLY A 198 0.55 1.34 12.83
C GLY A 198 -0.35 0.98 11.64
N TRP A 199 -1.20 1.91 11.19
CA TRP A 199 -2.04 1.73 10.01
C TRP A 199 -1.24 1.52 8.74
N ILE A 200 -0.28 2.40 8.44
CA ILE A 200 0.53 2.31 7.22
C ILE A 200 1.43 1.08 7.27
N GLY A 201 2.02 0.75 8.41
CA GLY A 201 2.86 -0.44 8.58
C GLY A 201 2.05 -1.74 8.51
N GLY A 202 0.84 -1.77 9.06
CA GLY A 202 -0.10 -2.88 8.90
C GLY A 202 -0.53 -3.05 7.45
N LEU A 203 -0.84 -1.96 6.75
CA LEU A 203 -1.12 -1.97 5.32
C LEU A 203 0.10 -2.47 4.52
N ALA A 204 1.31 -2.01 4.86
CA ALA A 204 2.54 -2.48 4.23
C ALA A 204 2.75 -3.98 4.44
N ALA A 205 2.47 -4.50 5.64
CA ALA A 205 2.57 -5.92 5.97
C ALA A 205 1.58 -6.79 5.17
N VAL A 206 0.35 -6.31 4.93
CA VAL A 206 -0.59 -7.02 4.06
C VAL A 206 -0.33 -6.77 2.58
N VAL A 207 0.45 -5.74 2.19
CA VAL A 207 0.97 -5.60 0.82
C VAL A 207 2.05 -6.64 0.57
N ARG A 208 2.99 -6.82 1.51
CA ARG A 208 3.97 -7.93 1.53
C ARG A 208 4.35 -8.23 2.97
N TYR A 209 4.23 -9.49 3.39
CA TYR A 209 4.48 -9.90 4.78
C TYR A 209 5.84 -9.45 5.37
N PRO A 210 6.96 -9.45 4.61
CA PRO A 210 8.24 -8.97 5.12
C PRO A 210 8.24 -7.51 5.58
N ASN A 211 7.34 -6.67 5.05
CA ASN A 211 7.26 -5.26 5.42
C ASN A 211 6.80 -5.03 6.86
N ALA A 212 6.26 -6.05 7.54
CA ALA A 212 5.96 -5.97 8.97
C ALA A 212 7.21 -5.57 9.79
N THR A 213 8.41 -5.90 9.30
CA THR A 213 9.68 -5.50 9.91
C THR A 213 9.89 -3.98 9.99
N LEU A 214 9.21 -3.18 9.15
CA LEU A 214 9.27 -1.72 9.23
C LEU A 214 8.79 -1.18 10.58
N LEU A 215 7.81 -1.84 11.20
CA LEU A 215 7.25 -1.44 12.49
C LEU A 215 8.26 -1.58 13.65
N LEU A 216 9.33 -2.36 13.46
CA LEU A 216 10.39 -2.50 14.46
C LEU A 216 11.08 -1.16 14.73
N TRP A 217 11.27 -0.33 13.70
CA TRP A 217 12.01 0.91 13.87
C TRP A 217 11.35 1.96 14.77
N PRO A 218 10.07 2.36 14.56
CA PRO A 218 9.40 3.25 15.49
C PRO A 218 9.20 2.60 16.87
N ALA A 219 9.04 1.27 16.96
CA ALA A 219 8.95 0.58 18.25
C ALA A 219 10.27 0.64 19.03
N LEU A 220 11.42 0.46 18.37
CA LEU A 220 12.74 0.61 18.99
C LEU A 220 13.02 2.06 19.40
N GLU A 221 12.54 3.02 18.60
CA GLU A 221 12.57 4.43 18.98
C GLU A 221 11.78 4.64 20.29
N ASP A 222 10.51 4.23 20.35
CA ASP A 222 9.67 4.34 21.55
C ASP A 222 10.28 3.65 22.78
N LEU A 223 10.85 2.45 22.59
CA LEU A 223 11.56 1.74 23.66
C LEU A 223 12.75 2.56 24.18
N ARG A 224 13.54 3.16 23.29
CA ARG A 224 14.66 4.03 23.67
C ARG A 224 14.18 5.26 24.45
N TRP A 225 13.05 5.86 24.08
CA TRP A 225 12.46 6.97 24.84
C TRP A 225 12.01 6.50 26.24
N ALA A 226 11.31 5.37 26.34
CA ALA A 226 10.86 4.81 27.61
C ALA A 226 12.02 4.45 28.56
N LEU A 227 13.13 3.92 28.02
CA LEU A 227 14.33 3.58 28.80
C LEU A 227 15.11 4.82 29.29
N ARG A 228 14.97 5.97 28.62
CA ARG A 228 15.65 7.23 28.97
C ARG A 228 14.80 8.17 29.82
N ALA A 229 13.50 7.91 29.94
CA ALA A 229 12.65 8.67 30.83
C ALA A 229 13.20 8.54 32.26
N PRO A 230 13.44 9.67 32.98
CA PRO A 230 13.80 9.59 34.39
C PRO A 230 12.79 8.71 35.10
N ARG A 231 13.28 7.68 35.81
CA ARG A 231 12.44 7.00 36.79
C ARG A 231 12.15 8.04 37.86
N GLU A 232 11.03 8.74 37.74
CA GLU A 232 10.50 9.50 38.86
C GLU A 232 10.36 8.49 40.00
N GLY A 233 11.22 8.63 41.01
CA GLY A 233 11.12 7.87 42.24
C GLY A 233 9.79 8.24 42.88
N GLY A 234 8.82 7.34 42.75
CA GLY A 234 7.45 7.55 43.17
C GLY A 234 6.84 6.25 43.68
N SER A 235 7.28 5.86 44.87
CA SER A 235 6.45 5.09 45.79
C SER A 235 5.15 5.84 46.03
N SER A 236 4.06 5.44 45.38
CA SER A 236 2.71 5.27 45.97
C SER A 236 1.65 4.99 44.88
N ALA A 237 1.01 3.83 45.04
CA ALA A 237 -0.33 3.46 44.55
C ALA A 237 -0.62 3.59 43.05
N CYS A 238 -0.20 2.57 42.29
CA CYS A 238 -0.86 2.20 41.04
C CYS A 238 -1.95 1.16 41.35
N SER A 239 -3.22 1.58 41.41
CA SER A 239 -4.33 0.70 41.01
C SER A 239 -4.66 1.05 39.55
N PRO A 240 -4.52 0.12 38.58
CA PRO A 240 -4.78 0.41 37.16
C PRO A 240 -6.26 0.48 36.81
N TRP A 241 -7.17 0.27 37.77
CA TRP A 241 -8.61 0.26 37.55
C TRP A 241 -9.25 1.22 38.53
N GLY A 242 -9.84 2.29 37.98
CA GLY A 242 -10.60 3.30 38.71
C GLY A 242 -11.89 2.74 39.33
N LEU A 243 -11.74 1.88 40.33
CA LEU A 243 -12.76 1.60 41.34
C LEU A 243 -12.23 2.22 42.63
N GLY A 244 -12.65 3.46 42.88
CA GLY A 244 -12.39 4.11 44.16
C GLY A 244 -12.97 3.28 45.31
N PRO A 245 -12.36 3.28 46.50
CA PRO A 245 -12.97 2.66 47.66
C PRO A 245 -14.28 3.39 47.97
N GLY A 246 -15.38 2.68 47.86
CA GLY A 246 -16.69 3.15 48.31
C GLY A 246 -16.59 3.59 49.77
N SER A 247 -16.98 4.83 50.04
CA SER A 247 -17.17 5.35 51.39
C SER A 247 -18.34 4.63 52.05
N GLY A 248 -18.04 3.53 52.74
CA GLY A 248 -18.96 2.78 53.58
C GLY A 248 -18.91 3.24 55.03
N SER A 249 -19.88 4.08 55.40
CA SER A 249 -20.59 4.18 56.70
C SER A 249 -19.85 3.87 58.01
N SER A 250 -19.76 4.87 58.90
CA SER A 250 -19.69 4.67 60.36
C SER A 250 -21.07 4.95 61.01
N PRO A 251 -21.42 4.28 62.12
CA PRO A 251 -22.78 4.28 62.66
C PRO A 251 -23.01 5.42 63.66
N ARG A 252 -24.14 6.11 63.53
CA ARG A 252 -24.93 6.67 64.64
C ARG A 252 -26.40 6.64 64.28
#